data_AF-A0AA38C6Q1-F1
#
_entry.id   AF-A0AA38C6Q1-F1
#
_cell.length_a   1.000
_cell.length_b   1.000
_cell.length_c   1.000
_cell.angle_alpha   90.00
_cell.angle_beta   90.00
_cell.angle_gamma   90.00
#
_symmetry.space_group_name_H-M   'P 1'
#
loop_
_entity.id
_entity.type
_entity.pdbx_description
1 polymer ?
#
loop_
_entity_poly.entity_id
_entity_poly.type
_entity_poly.pdbx_seq_one_letter_code
_entity_poly.pdbx_strand_id
1 'polypeptide(L)' 'KKKYAALPLQPIQVNQPFAQWGLDFIGMINPPSSTRHKWVMTATDYFTRWTEAIALKESTELVILDFLE' A
#
# COMPACT_ATOMS: atom_id res chain seq x y z
N LYS A 1 7.65 26.80 -3.50
CA LYS A 1 7.40 25.56 -2.71
C LYS A 1 7.77 25.86 -1.26
N LYS A 2 6.81 25.91 -0.31
CA LYS A 2 7.13 26.05 1.12
C LYS A 2 7.92 24.81 1.54
N LYS A 3 9.13 24.99 2.06
CA LYS A 3 9.88 23.92 2.72
C LYS A 3 9.45 23.92 4.18
N TYR A 4 8.65 22.92 4.57
CA TYR A 4 8.37 22.66 5.97
C TYR A 4 9.63 22.03 6.59
N ALA A 5 9.94 22.39 7.83
CA ALA A 5 10.97 21.68 8.59
C ALA A 5 10.52 20.23 8.77
N ALA A 6 11.42 19.27 8.53
CA ALA A 6 11.13 17.87 8.75
C ALA A 6 10.92 17.63 10.26
N LEU A 7 9.76 17.09 10.63
CA LEU A 7 9.50 16.65 12.00
C LEU A 7 10.22 15.31 12.25
N PRO A 8 10.65 15.03 13.50
CA PRO A 8 11.21 13.73 13.84
C PRO A 8 10.18 12.62 13.59
N LEU A 9 10.62 11.52 12.99
CA LEU A 9 9.78 10.34 12.76
C LEU A 9 9.44 9.67 14.11
N GLN A 10 8.17 9.31 14.28
CA GLN A 10 7.66 8.61 15.46
C GLN A 10 7.35 7.15 15.07
N PRO A 11 7.79 6.15 15.86
CA PRO A 11 7.42 4.76 15.61
C PRO A 11 5.91 4.54 15.74
N ILE A 12 5.35 3.73 14.84
CA ILE A 12 3.94 3.31 14.96
C ILE A 12 3.85 2.26 16.09
N GLN A 13 3.05 2.55 17.12
CA GLN A 13 2.81 1.66 18.25
C GLN A 13 1.49 0.90 18.02
N VAL A 14 1.57 -0.40 17.75
CA VAL A 14 0.40 -1.30 17.57
C VAL A 14 0.61 -2.51 18.48
N ASN A 15 -0.44 -2.96 19.16
CA ASN A 15 -0.33 -3.99 20.21
C ASN A 15 -0.91 -5.36 19.82
N GLN A 16 -1.50 -5.49 18.63
CA GLN A 16 -2.13 -6.74 18.17
C GLN A 16 -2.09 -6.83 16.63
N PRO A 17 -2.07 -8.06 16.07
CA PRO A 17 -2.19 -8.26 14.62
C PRO A 17 -3.48 -7.63 14.07
N PHE A 18 -3.40 -7.06 12.88
CA PHE A 18 -4.51 -6.47 12.13
C PHE A 18 -5.23 -5.28 12.82
N ALA A 19 -4.70 -4.74 13.92
CA ALA A 19 -5.23 -3.50 14.52
C ALA A 19 -4.96 -2.26 13.66
N GLN A 20 -3.84 -2.25 12.95
CA GLN A 20 -3.49 -1.18 12.03
C GLN A 20 -2.59 -1.74 10.93
N TRP A 21 -2.94 -1.40 9.69
CA TRP A 21 -2.23 -1.81 8.50
C TRP A 21 -2.10 -0.60 7.56
N GLY A 22 -1.06 -0.61 6.74
CA GLY A 22 -0.80 0.41 5.73
C GLY A 22 -1.11 -0.12 4.35
N LEU A 23 -1.84 0.66 3.56
CA LEU A 23 -1.98 0.47 2.12
C LEU A 23 -0.96 1.31 1.37
N ASP A 24 -0.34 0.72 0.35
CA ASP A 24 0.49 1.46 -0.59
C ASP A 24 0.27 0.98 -2.02
N PHE A 25 0.51 1.88 -2.97
CA PHE A 25 0.57 1.57 -4.39
C PHE A 25 1.99 1.73 -4.87
N ILE A 26 2.56 0.65 -5.38
CA ILE A 26 3.75 0.76 -6.20
C ILE A 26 3.32 1.46 -7.49
N GLY A 27 3.99 2.57 -7.78
CA GLY A 27 3.72 3.39 -8.96
C GLY A 27 3.68 2.57 -10.25
N MET A 28 3.09 3.16 -11.30
CA MET A 28 2.80 2.43 -12.54
C MET A 28 4.05 1.73 -13.10
N ILE A 29 3.98 0.41 -13.21
CA ILE A 29 5.02 -0.45 -13.75
C ILE A 29 4.98 -0.37 -15.27
N ASN A 30 6.12 -0.03 -15.87
CA ASN A 30 6.32 -0.03 -17.31
C ASN A 30 7.59 -0.81 -17.68
N PRO A 31 7.52 -1.73 -18.65
CA PRO A 31 6.32 -2.13 -19.40
C PRO A 31 5.31 -2.94 -18.55
N PRO A 32 4.02 -2.96 -18.90
CA PRO A 32 3.02 -3.76 -18.20
C PRO A 32 3.28 -5.26 -18.37
N SER A 33 2.69 -6.08 -17.49
CA SER A 33 2.78 -7.54 -17.60
C SER A 33 2.09 -8.07 -18.86
N SER A 34 2.30 -9.35 -19.20
CA SER A 34 1.64 -10.02 -20.33
C SER A 34 0.10 -9.97 -20.25
N THR A 35 -0.44 -9.90 -19.03
CA THR A 35 -1.88 -9.79 -18.75
C THR A 35 -2.34 -8.34 -18.51
N ARG A 36 -1.48 -7.36 -18.80
CA ARG A 36 -1.72 -5.91 -18.70
C ARG A 36 -1.86 -5.35 -17.28
N HIS A 37 -1.35 -6.06 -16.27
CA HIS A 37 -1.22 -5.50 -14.93
C HIS A 37 -0.07 -4.49 -14.93
N LYS A 38 -0.33 -3.31 -14.39
CA LYS A 38 0.60 -2.17 -14.39
C LYS A 38 0.71 -1.49 -13.02
N TRP A 39 0.06 -2.03 -12.00
CA TRP A 39 0.12 -1.54 -10.63
C TRP A 39 0.30 -2.73 -9.69
N VAL A 40 0.87 -2.48 -8.52
CA VAL A 40 0.86 -3.42 -7.41
C VAL A 40 0.35 -2.67 -6.19
N MET A 41 -0.69 -3.19 -5.56
CA MET A 41 -1.15 -2.69 -4.27
C MET A 41 -0.62 -3.61 -3.18
N THR A 42 -0.21 -3.03 -2.06
CA THR A 42 0.27 -3.77 -0.89
C THR A 42 -0.53 -3.39 0.35
N ALA A 43 -0.87 -4.37 1.18
CA ALA A 43 -1.29 -4.16 2.56
C ALA A 43 -0.22 -4.71 3.49
N THR A 44 0.23 -3.91 4.44
CA THR A 44 1.21 -4.34 5.44
C THR A 44 0.64 -4.18 6.84
N ASP A 45 0.48 -5.28 7.56
CA ASP A 45 0.15 -5.26 8.97
C ASP A 45 1.34 -4.72 9.79
N TYR A 46 1.12 -3.65 10.53
CA TYR A 46 2.22 -2.97 11.23
C TYR A 46 2.72 -3.71 12.46
N PHE A 47 1.91 -4.59 13.05
CA PHE A 47 2.30 -5.39 14.20
C PHE A 47 3.19 -6.57 13.79
N THR A 48 2.69 -7.45 12.92
CA THR A 48 3.39 -8.66 12.48
C THR A 48 4.41 -8.40 11.39
N ARG A 49 4.37 -7.22 10.74
CA ARG A 49 5.13 -6.91 9.51
C ARG A 49 4.78 -7.81 8.34
N TRP A 50 3.66 -8.53 8.43
CA TRP A 50 3.16 -9.35 7.34
C TRP A 50 2.64 -8.45 6.21
N THR A 51 2.94 -8.81 4.97
CA THR A 51 2.57 -8.04 3.78
C THR A 51 1.87 -8.93 2.76
N GLU A 52 0.78 -8.43 2.20
CA GLU A 52 0.09 -9.00 1.06
C GLU A 52 0.19 -8.04 -0.12
N ALA A 53 0.39 -8.58 -1.32
CA ALA A 53 0.53 -7.78 -2.52
C ALA A 53 -0.30 -8.38 -3.66
N ILE A 54 -1.07 -7.53 -4.34
CA ILE A 54 -1.87 -7.93 -5.50
C ILE A 54 -1.50 -7.12 -6.74
N ALA A 55 -1.47 -7.79 -7.89
CA ALA A 55 -1.22 -7.15 -9.17
C ALA A 55 -2.52 -6.60 -9.76
N LEU A 56 -2.52 -5.34 -10.17
CA LEU A 56 -3.71 -4.63 -10.63
C LEU A 56 -3.52 -4.04 -12.04
N LYS A 57 -4.60 -4.05 -12.81
CA LYS A 57 -4.65 -3.38 -14.12
C LYS A 57 -4.93 -1.89 -13.97
N GLU A 58 -5.67 -1.51 -12.94
CA GLU A 58 -6.08 -0.13 -12.65
C GLU A 58 -6.00 0.15 -11.16
N SER A 59 -5.78 1.41 -10.78
CA SER A 59 -5.71 1.88 -9.39
C SER A 59 -6.97 2.69 -9.04
N THR A 60 -8.14 2.10 -9.27
CA THR A 60 -9.44 2.73 -9.01
C THR A 60 -9.92 2.40 -7.60
N GLU A 61 -10.79 3.25 -7.04
CA GLU A 61 -11.39 3.06 -5.72
C GLU A 61 -12.11 1.71 -5.59
N LEU A 62 -12.83 1.29 -6.63
CA LEU A 62 -13.54 0.00 -6.64
C LEU A 62 -12.60 -1.20 -6.46
N VAL A 63 -11.42 -1.15 -7.09
CA VAL A 63 -10.42 -2.21 -6.97
C VAL A 63 -9.77 -2.21 -5.58
N ILE A 64 -9.66 -1.04 -4.95
CA ILE A 64 -9.20 -0.94 -3.56
C ILE A 64 -10.25 -1.54 -2.63
N LEU A 65 -11.53 -1.20 -2.81
CA LEU A 65 -12.63 -1.74 -1.99
C LEU A 65 -12.73 -3.26 -2.10
N ASP A 66 -12.64 -3.82 -3.31
CA ASP A 66 -12.65 -5.27 -3.56
C ASP A 66 -11.52 -6.03 -2.85
N PHE A 67 -10.39 -5.37 -2.58
CA PHE A 67 -9.30 -5.96 -1.81
C PHE A 67 -9.53 -5.91 -0.29
N LEU A 68 -10.41 -5.03 0.18
CA LEU A 68 -10.71 -4.85 1.61
C LEU A 68 -11.93 -5.64 2.08
N GLU A 69 -12.80 -6.04 1.15
CA GLU A 69 -13.94 -6.94 1.40
C GLU A 69 -13.49 -8.41 1.53
#